data_AF-A0A7S3A723-F1
#
_entry.id   AF-A0A7S3A723-F1
#
_cell.length_a   1.000
_cell.length_b   1.000
_cell.length_c   1.000
_cell.angle_alpha   90.00
_cell.angle_beta   90.00
_cell.angle_gamma   90.00
#
_symmetry.space_group_name_H-M   'P 1'
#
loop_
_entity.id
_entity.type
_entity.pdbx_description
1 polymer ?
#
loop_
_entity_poly.entity_id
_entity_poly.type
_entity_poly.pdbx_seq_one_letter_code
_entity_poly.pdbx_strand_id
1 'polypeptide(L)'
;MVMAFCVSPFLAVRGLCKVSRLRMVRTRSRGAIDSGEGTSNLPVRKKRVNASGSGPSEELVNKHDPVSEEKRTVSEERRYFLLKSEAESRIVAGQEVKFSIDDLENMPEQTSHWDGVRNYQARNIMREMKKGDFAFFYHSNCKPAGIVGLVTVVKEGYPDHTQFDEKSLYYDAKSTPEDPRWFMVDVKLVRHLKRLISLDELKPFKQDKLKSMMLLNNTRLSVQRVSTQEWEFILALEDQEVPEKNPAQKQ
;
A
#
# COMPACT_ATOMS: atom_id res chain seq x y z
N MET A 1 13.54 43.29 26.62
CA MET A 1 12.62 44.45 26.67
C MET A 1 11.38 44.06 25.87
N VAL A 2 10.32 43.67 26.59
CA VAL A 2 8.87 43.71 26.27
C VAL A 2 8.41 43.06 24.93
N MET A 3 7.89 41.83 24.93
CA MET A 3 6.50 41.38 25.21
C MET A 3 5.41 41.88 24.24
N ALA A 4 4.72 40.95 23.58
CA ALA A 4 3.25 40.90 23.34
C ALA A 4 2.98 39.69 22.41
N PHE A 5 2.60 38.49 22.87
CA PHE A 5 1.29 38.08 23.39
C PHE A 5 0.10 38.74 22.67
N CYS A 6 -0.56 37.98 21.79
CA CYS A 6 -2.00 38.10 21.61
C CYS A 6 -2.61 36.70 21.53
N VAL A 7 -3.58 36.47 22.42
CA VAL A 7 -4.21 35.21 22.78
C VAL A 7 -5.72 35.40 22.58
N SER A 8 -6.38 34.36 22.05
CA SER A 8 -7.83 34.06 22.12
C SER A 8 -8.82 34.79 21.19
N PRO A 9 -10.08 34.28 21.00
CA PRO A 9 -10.67 33.07 21.58
C PRO A 9 -11.36 32.09 20.58
N PHE A 10 -11.37 30.83 21.04
CA PHE A 10 -12.43 29.82 20.91
C PHE A 10 -13.85 30.39 20.73
N LEU A 11 -14.57 29.94 19.71
CA LEU A 11 -16.04 29.95 19.70
C LEU A 11 -16.54 28.52 19.46
N ALA A 12 -16.96 27.89 20.56
CA ALA A 12 -17.65 26.62 20.56
C ALA A 12 -19.13 26.84 20.28
N VAL A 13 -19.67 26.22 19.23
CA VAL A 13 -21.12 26.11 19.03
C VAL A 13 -21.53 24.66 19.28
N ARG A 14 -22.20 24.44 20.40
CA ARG A 14 -22.98 23.24 20.73
C ARG A 14 -24.32 23.32 20.01
N GLY A 15 -24.78 22.24 19.40
CA GLY A 15 -26.12 22.22 18.79
C GLY A 15 -26.61 20.87 18.29
N LEU A 16 -27.25 20.13 19.21
CA LEU A 16 -28.40 19.24 18.99
C LEU A 16 -28.22 17.95 18.14
N CYS A 17 -27.96 16.88 18.89
CA CYS A 17 -28.29 15.50 18.57
C CYS A 17 -29.82 15.33 18.46
N LYS A 18 -30.33 14.87 17.30
CA LYS A 18 -31.68 14.29 17.17
C LYS A 18 -31.55 12.82 16.79
N VAL A 19 -31.84 11.97 17.76
CA VAL A 19 -32.03 10.53 17.62
C VAL A 19 -33.41 10.29 17.00
N SER A 20 -33.46 9.74 15.79
CA SER A 20 -34.69 9.22 15.20
C SER A 20 -34.53 7.75 14.86
N ARG A 21 -35.12 6.95 15.74
CA ARG A 21 -35.36 5.50 15.66
C ARG A 21 -36.33 5.25 14.50
N LEU A 22 -35.95 4.48 13.48
CA LEU A 22 -36.92 3.92 12.54
C LEU A 22 -36.78 2.40 12.40
N ARG A 23 -37.96 1.79 12.30
CA ARG A 23 -38.30 0.42 12.67
C ARG A 23 -37.84 -0.62 11.64
N MET A 24 -37.36 -1.74 12.16
CA MET A 24 -37.25 -3.03 11.48
C MET A 24 -38.66 -3.50 11.06
N VAL A 25 -38.90 -3.65 9.75
CA VAL A 25 -40.05 -4.40 9.22
C VAL A 25 -39.54 -5.70 8.66
N ARG A 26 -39.92 -6.78 9.34
CA ARG A 26 -39.66 -8.17 8.99
C ARG A 26 -40.97 -8.75 8.47
N THR A 27 -41.10 -8.94 7.17
CA THR A 27 -42.22 -9.69 6.58
C THR A 27 -41.77 -11.13 6.30
N ARG A 28 -42.55 -12.07 6.81
CA ARG A 28 -42.41 -13.52 6.67
C ARG A 28 -43.63 -14.04 5.91
N SER A 29 -43.52 -15.29 5.43
CA SER A 29 -44.58 -16.16 4.86
C SER A 29 -44.64 -16.16 3.32
N ARG A 30 -44.90 -17.29 2.62
CA ARG A 30 -45.18 -18.70 2.97
C ARG A 30 -45.19 -19.53 1.67
N GLY A 31 -45.00 -20.85 1.79
CA GLY A 31 -45.28 -21.89 0.78
C GLY A 31 -44.09 -22.85 0.62
N ALA A 32 -43.98 -24.01 1.30
CA ALA A 32 -44.76 -25.28 1.18
C ALA A 32 -44.64 -25.87 -0.23
N ILE A 33 -44.38 -27.15 -0.53
CA ILE A 33 -44.23 -28.48 0.11
C ILE A 33 -43.74 -29.37 -1.07
N ASP A 34 -42.89 -30.39 -0.90
CA ASP A 34 -43.33 -31.79 -0.94
C ASP A 34 -42.20 -32.74 -0.46
N SER A 35 -42.71 -33.79 0.17
CA SER A 35 -42.19 -34.94 0.89
C SER A 35 -41.46 -35.97 0.04
N GLY A 36 -40.58 -36.75 0.67
CA GLY A 36 -40.06 -38.00 0.14
C GLY A 36 -39.07 -38.67 1.09
N GLU A 37 -39.58 -39.58 1.92
CA GLU A 37 -38.91 -40.30 3.01
C GLU A 37 -37.93 -41.40 2.56
N GLY A 38 -37.08 -41.85 3.50
CA GLY A 38 -36.33 -43.11 3.46
C GLY A 38 -34.98 -43.01 4.17
N THR A 39 -34.90 -43.08 5.51
CA THR A 39 -34.54 -44.30 6.31
C THR A 39 -33.27 -45.00 5.77
N SER A 40 -32.20 -45.31 6.51
CA SER A 40 -32.02 -45.64 7.92
C SER A 40 -30.51 -45.81 8.26
N ASN A 41 -30.20 -45.68 9.56
CA ASN A 41 -29.19 -46.40 10.35
C ASN A 41 -27.66 -46.16 10.20
N LEU A 42 -27.12 -45.58 11.28
CA LEU A 42 -25.77 -45.79 11.85
C LEU A 42 -25.52 -47.28 12.19
N PRO A 43 -24.25 -47.69 12.35
CA PRO A 43 -23.76 -47.80 13.74
C PRO A 43 -22.30 -47.41 13.98
N VAL A 44 -22.10 -46.97 15.23
CA VAL A 44 -20.86 -46.80 16.00
C VAL A 44 -20.17 -48.15 16.27
N ARG A 45 -18.82 -48.15 16.38
CA ARG A 45 -17.92 -48.92 17.29
C ARG A 45 -16.54 -49.12 16.61
N LYS A 46 -15.36 -49.22 17.25
CA LYS A 46 -14.95 -49.45 18.65
C LYS A 46 -13.44 -49.14 18.77
N LYS A 47 -13.03 -48.63 19.94
CA LYS A 47 -11.65 -48.69 20.46
C LYS A 47 -11.18 -50.15 20.58
N ARG A 48 -9.87 -50.37 20.42
CA ARG A 48 -9.19 -51.57 20.95
C ARG A 48 -7.91 -51.16 21.68
N VAL A 49 -7.79 -51.73 22.87
CA VAL A 49 -6.69 -51.66 23.84
C VAL A 49 -5.87 -52.95 23.69
N ASN A 50 -4.58 -52.94 24.02
CA ASN A 50 -3.95 -53.96 24.88
C ASN A 50 -2.48 -53.65 25.20
N ALA A 51 -2.08 -54.10 26.39
CA ALA A 51 -0.83 -53.85 27.10
C ALA A 51 -0.10 -55.18 27.42
N SER A 52 1.08 -55.04 28.07
CA SER A 52 1.99 -56.04 28.70
C SER A 52 3.14 -56.58 27.81
N GLY A 53 4.41 -56.68 28.26
CA GLY A 53 5.05 -56.36 29.55
C GLY A 53 6.58 -56.65 29.54
N SER A 54 7.26 -56.13 30.59
CA SER A 54 8.55 -56.53 31.24
C SER A 54 9.91 -56.51 30.50
N GLY A 55 10.91 -55.83 31.11
CA GLY A 55 12.33 -55.69 30.69
C GLY A 55 13.26 -56.88 31.04
N PRO A 56 14.61 -56.73 31.23
CA PRO A 56 15.34 -55.53 31.69
C PRO A 56 16.65 -55.14 30.94
N SER A 57 17.09 -53.90 31.23
CA SER A 57 18.46 -53.34 31.25
C SER A 57 19.50 -53.71 30.18
N GLU A 58 19.89 -52.74 29.37
CA GLU A 58 21.30 -52.40 29.21
C GLU A 58 21.48 -50.94 28.77
N GLU A 59 22.57 -50.37 29.29
CA GLU A 59 22.94 -48.98 29.40
C GLU A 59 23.73 -48.56 28.15
N LEU A 60 23.23 -47.62 27.34
CA LEU A 60 24.08 -46.91 26.38
C LEU A 60 23.73 -45.43 26.35
N VAL A 61 24.65 -44.68 26.95
CA VAL A 61 24.84 -43.24 26.89
C VAL A 61 24.84 -42.78 25.43
N ASN A 62 23.88 -41.93 25.06
CA ASN A 62 24.05 -41.05 23.92
C ASN A 62 23.73 -39.61 24.33
N LYS A 63 24.81 -38.86 24.57
CA LYS A 63 24.80 -37.41 24.71
C LYS A 63 24.42 -36.81 23.37
N HIS A 64 23.19 -36.36 23.21
CA HIS A 64 22.85 -35.32 22.25
C HIS A 64 22.07 -34.26 23.02
N ASP A 65 22.81 -33.25 23.44
CA ASP A 65 22.28 -31.99 23.95
C ASP A 65 21.35 -31.36 22.91
N PRO A 66 20.35 -30.57 23.36
CA PRO A 66 19.23 -30.16 22.53
C PRO A 66 19.73 -29.24 21.42
N VAL A 67 19.30 -29.53 20.18
CA VAL A 67 19.34 -28.56 19.09
C VAL A 67 18.57 -27.35 19.58
N SER A 68 19.32 -26.31 19.95
CA SER A 68 18.81 -24.98 20.24
C SER A 68 18.01 -24.54 19.02
N GLU A 69 16.70 -24.39 19.19
CA GLU A 69 15.86 -23.65 18.27
C GLU A 69 16.44 -22.24 18.16
N GLU A 70 17.30 -22.03 17.17
CA GLU A 70 17.61 -20.70 16.68
C GLU A 70 16.27 -20.10 16.29
N LYS A 71 15.82 -19.12 17.10
CA LYS A 71 14.80 -18.16 16.71
C LYS A 71 15.25 -17.59 15.38
N ARG A 72 14.76 -18.15 14.27
CA ARG A 72 14.68 -17.43 13.00
C ARG A 72 13.93 -16.15 13.33
N THR A 73 14.66 -15.06 13.45
CA THR A 73 14.08 -13.73 13.38
C THR A 73 13.27 -13.75 12.09
N VAL A 74 11.95 -13.69 12.19
CA VAL A 74 11.10 -13.45 11.02
C VAL A 74 11.57 -12.09 10.54
N SER A 75 12.44 -12.07 9.52
CA SER A 75 12.77 -10.84 8.83
C SER A 75 11.45 -10.37 8.28
N GLU A 76 10.91 -9.29 8.85
CA GLU A 76 9.71 -8.66 8.31
C GLU A 76 9.99 -8.43 6.83
N GLU A 77 9.27 -9.14 5.97
CA GLU A 77 9.48 -9.09 4.54
C GLU A 77 9.13 -7.67 4.11
N ARG A 78 10.16 -6.87 3.85
CA ARG A 78 9.99 -5.47 3.47
C ARG A 78 9.18 -5.41 2.19
N ARG A 79 8.15 -4.55 2.17
CA ARG A 79 7.32 -4.35 0.99
C ARG A 79 7.73 -3.07 0.28
N TYR A 80 7.67 -3.15 -1.05
CA TYR A 80 8.14 -2.10 -1.92
C TYR A 80 7.03 -1.65 -2.86
N PHE A 81 7.01 -0.35 -3.14
CA PHE A 81 6.02 0.27 -3.99
C PHE A 81 6.65 1.26 -4.96
N LEU A 82 5.85 1.77 -5.89
CA LEU A 82 6.19 2.91 -6.73
C LEU A 82 5.00 3.86 -6.75
N LEU A 83 5.26 5.14 -6.49
CA LEU A 83 4.26 6.20 -6.50
C LEU A 83 4.64 7.23 -7.56
N LYS A 84 3.72 7.50 -8.48
CA LYS A 84 3.89 8.47 -9.56
C LYS A 84 3.40 9.85 -9.13
N SER A 85 4.19 10.87 -9.41
CA SER A 85 3.83 12.28 -9.29
C SER A 85 4.28 13.06 -10.53
N GLU A 86 3.73 14.25 -10.74
CA GLU A 86 4.08 15.11 -11.88
C GLU A 86 5.10 16.18 -11.45
N ALA A 87 6.26 16.22 -12.10
CA ALA A 87 7.33 17.15 -11.73
C ALA A 87 7.21 18.51 -12.43
N GLU A 88 6.58 18.55 -13.60
CA GLU A 88 6.39 19.76 -14.39
C GLU A 88 5.01 20.37 -14.13
N SER A 89 4.90 21.69 -14.27
CA SER A 89 3.63 22.39 -14.07
C SER A 89 2.60 21.97 -15.11
N ARG A 90 1.42 21.58 -14.63
CA ARG A 90 0.26 21.31 -15.47
C ARG A 90 -1.00 21.75 -14.74
N ILE A 91 -1.86 22.45 -15.48
CA ILE A 91 -3.15 22.92 -14.97
C ILE A 91 -4.23 21.94 -15.39
N VAL A 92 -5.00 21.44 -14.43
CA VAL A 92 -6.17 20.58 -14.64
C VAL A 92 -7.35 21.24 -13.96
N ALA A 93 -8.40 21.53 -14.74
CA ALA A 93 -9.59 22.24 -14.26
C ALA A 93 -9.28 23.52 -13.45
N GLY A 94 -8.25 24.27 -13.87
CA GLY A 94 -7.83 25.52 -13.22
C GLY A 94 -6.93 25.36 -11.98
N GLN A 95 -6.57 24.13 -11.61
CA GLN A 95 -5.68 23.84 -10.48
C GLN A 95 -4.36 23.22 -10.94
N GLU A 96 -3.25 23.61 -10.33
CA GLU A 96 -1.94 23.04 -10.59
C GLU A 96 -1.77 21.70 -9.87
N VAL A 97 -1.28 20.68 -10.58
CA VAL A 97 -1.07 19.31 -10.05
C VAL A 97 0.41 18.94 -9.87
N LYS A 98 1.29 19.92 -9.95
CA LYS A 98 2.75 19.73 -9.84
C LYS A 98 3.12 19.35 -8.41
N PHE A 99 3.87 18.26 -8.27
CA PHE A 99 4.52 17.87 -7.02
C PHE A 99 5.76 17.02 -7.32
N SER A 100 6.93 17.66 -7.32
CA SER A 100 8.24 17.02 -7.53
C SER A 100 8.82 16.45 -6.23
N ILE A 101 9.95 15.75 -6.34
CA ILE A 101 10.65 15.25 -5.15
C ILE A 101 11.35 16.39 -4.39
N ASP A 102 11.76 17.44 -5.11
CA ASP A 102 12.32 18.65 -4.52
C ASP A 102 11.24 19.41 -3.73
N ASP A 103 9.99 19.40 -4.22
CA ASP A 103 8.87 19.96 -3.47
C ASP A 103 8.66 19.20 -2.15
N LEU A 104 8.71 17.86 -2.17
CA LEU A 104 8.65 17.02 -0.96
C LEU A 104 9.84 17.28 -0.01
N GLU A 105 11.05 17.46 -0.53
CA GLU A 105 12.23 17.78 0.27
C GLU A 105 12.08 19.11 1.03
N ASN A 106 11.40 20.07 0.45
CA ASN A 106 11.16 21.40 1.04
C ASN A 106 9.93 21.43 1.97
N MET A 107 9.17 20.34 2.08
CA MET A 107 8.04 20.25 3.02
C MET A 107 8.51 20.14 4.48
N PRO A 108 7.69 20.57 5.44
CA PRO A 108 7.94 20.31 6.86
C PRO A 108 8.19 18.82 7.12
N GLU A 109 9.28 18.52 7.84
CA GLU A 109 9.73 17.14 8.11
C GLU A 109 9.96 16.28 6.85
N GLN A 110 10.07 16.90 5.67
CA GLN A 110 10.17 16.26 4.37
C GLN A 110 9.03 15.25 4.12
N THR A 111 7.84 15.57 4.64
CA THR A 111 6.69 14.67 4.69
C THR A 111 5.47 15.32 4.03
N SER A 112 4.75 14.55 3.22
CA SER A 112 3.49 14.97 2.60
C SER A 112 2.48 13.84 2.58
N HIS A 113 1.21 14.20 2.55
CA HIS A 113 0.13 13.28 2.20
C HIS A 113 0.15 13.01 0.69
N TRP A 114 -0.29 11.80 0.30
CA TRP A 114 -0.34 11.35 -1.09
C TRP A 114 -1.77 11.30 -1.61
N ASP A 115 -2.40 12.48 -1.74
CA ASP A 115 -3.80 12.64 -2.15
C ASP A 115 -4.02 12.44 -3.66
N GLY A 116 -5.25 12.67 -4.10
CA GLY A 116 -5.60 12.78 -5.53
C GLY A 116 -5.68 11.45 -6.28
N VAL A 117 -5.45 10.32 -5.63
CA VAL A 117 -5.60 9.00 -6.26
C VAL A 117 -7.08 8.68 -6.46
N ARG A 118 -7.49 8.58 -7.73
CA ARG A 118 -8.88 8.27 -8.14
C ARG A 118 -9.00 6.97 -8.96
N ASN A 119 -8.06 6.05 -8.76
CA ASN A 119 -8.08 4.71 -9.34
C ASN A 119 -8.30 3.66 -8.24
N TYR A 120 -9.31 2.79 -8.38
CA TYR A 120 -9.65 1.78 -7.36
C TYR A 120 -8.54 0.79 -7.06
N GLN A 121 -7.78 0.36 -8.08
CA GLN A 121 -6.65 -0.54 -7.88
C GLN A 121 -5.54 0.15 -7.10
N ALA A 122 -5.19 1.39 -7.48
CA ALA A 122 -4.18 2.19 -6.77
C ALA A 122 -4.59 2.45 -5.31
N ARG A 123 -5.87 2.79 -5.08
CA ARG A 123 -6.43 2.94 -3.73
C ARG A 123 -6.28 1.67 -2.90
N ASN A 124 -6.62 0.51 -3.46
CA ASN A 124 -6.51 -0.75 -2.74
C ASN A 124 -5.05 -1.04 -2.35
N ILE A 125 -4.10 -0.76 -3.25
CA ILE A 125 -2.66 -0.87 -2.96
C ILE A 125 -2.26 0.05 -1.80
N MET A 126 -2.69 1.31 -1.80
CA MET A 126 -2.38 2.24 -0.68
C MET A 126 -2.94 1.78 0.66
N ARG A 127 -4.13 1.18 0.68
CA ARG A 127 -4.74 0.65 1.92
C ARG A 127 -3.95 -0.51 2.53
N GLU A 128 -3.13 -1.19 1.74
CA GLU A 128 -2.29 -2.28 2.20
C GLU A 128 -0.94 -1.81 2.74
N MET A 129 -0.51 -0.59 2.39
CA MET A 129 0.74 -0.01 2.86
C MET A 129 0.75 0.08 4.40
N LYS A 130 1.89 -0.25 4.98
CA LYS A 130 2.15 -0.14 6.42
C LYS A 130 3.28 0.85 6.66
N LYS A 131 3.30 1.38 7.88
CA LYS A 131 4.39 2.27 8.30
C LYS A 131 5.73 1.55 8.17
N GLY A 132 6.70 2.21 7.55
CA GLY A 132 8.04 1.66 7.27
C GLY A 132 8.18 0.96 5.92
N ASP A 133 7.11 0.77 5.15
CA ASP A 133 7.22 0.34 3.76
C ASP A 133 7.99 1.40 2.94
N PHE A 134 8.72 0.94 1.93
CA PHE A 134 9.48 1.81 1.04
C PHE A 134 8.81 1.95 -0.32
N ALA A 135 9.04 3.08 -0.98
CA ALA A 135 8.60 3.26 -2.33
C ALA A 135 9.54 4.11 -3.18
N PHE A 136 9.53 3.84 -4.48
CA PHE A 136 10.13 4.70 -5.48
C PHE A 136 9.24 5.92 -5.72
N PHE A 137 9.84 7.11 -5.66
CA PHE A 137 9.23 8.33 -6.16
C PHE A 137 9.50 8.43 -7.67
N TYR A 138 8.44 8.37 -8.47
CA TYR A 138 8.52 8.39 -9.92
C TYR A 138 7.98 9.70 -10.48
N HIS A 139 8.82 10.42 -11.22
CA HIS A 139 8.40 11.58 -12.01
C HIS A 139 7.76 11.13 -13.31
N SER A 140 6.47 11.43 -13.44
CA SER A 140 5.63 11.16 -14.60
C SER A 140 5.29 12.46 -15.34
N ASN A 141 4.84 12.31 -16.60
CA ASN A 141 4.40 13.44 -17.43
C ASN A 141 5.44 14.57 -17.57
N CYS A 142 6.73 14.23 -17.53
CA CYS A 142 7.86 15.15 -17.69
C CYS A 142 8.90 14.53 -18.64
N LYS A 143 9.91 15.32 -19.05
CA LYS A 143 11.01 14.84 -19.89
C LYS A 143 12.37 15.17 -19.25
N PRO A 144 13.15 14.16 -18.81
CA PRO A 144 12.88 12.72 -18.82
C PRO A 144 11.97 12.25 -17.67
N ALA A 145 11.06 11.31 -17.95
CA ALA A 145 10.31 10.59 -16.92
C ALA A 145 11.13 9.43 -16.33
N GLY A 146 11.03 9.19 -15.03
CA GLY A 146 11.84 8.19 -14.36
C GLY A 146 11.72 8.18 -12.84
N ILE A 147 12.46 7.26 -12.23
CA ILE A 147 12.58 7.15 -10.78
C ILE A 147 13.68 8.11 -10.32
N VAL A 148 13.37 8.93 -9.31
CA VAL A 148 14.24 10.02 -8.85
C VAL A 148 14.63 9.92 -7.38
N GLY A 149 13.93 9.12 -6.58
CA GLY A 149 14.28 8.95 -5.18
C GLY A 149 13.45 7.90 -4.47
N LEU A 150 13.70 7.82 -3.17
CA LEU A 150 13.08 6.88 -2.26
C LEU A 150 12.27 7.64 -1.20
N VAL A 151 11.09 7.12 -0.90
CA VAL A 151 10.26 7.56 0.21
C VAL A 151 9.89 6.37 1.09
N THR A 152 9.47 6.66 2.32
CA THR A 152 8.91 5.66 3.24
C THR A 152 7.53 6.09 3.72
N VAL A 153 6.65 5.13 3.94
CA VAL A 153 5.31 5.37 4.49
C VAL A 153 5.43 5.67 5.97
N VAL A 154 4.98 6.84 6.40
CA VAL A 154 4.98 7.27 7.81
C VAL A 154 3.59 7.21 8.46
N LYS A 155 2.53 7.17 7.63
CA LYS A 155 1.14 6.97 8.05
C LYS A 155 0.41 6.04 7.07
N GLU A 156 -0.23 5.00 7.61
CA GLU A 156 -1.00 4.02 6.85
C GLU A 156 -2.26 4.63 6.22
N GLY A 157 -2.91 3.87 5.33
CA GLY A 157 -4.08 4.33 4.56
C GLY A 157 -5.20 4.93 5.42
N TYR A 158 -5.55 6.19 5.14
CA TYR A 158 -6.65 6.93 5.77
C TYR A 158 -7.47 7.70 4.71
N PRO A 159 -8.70 8.13 5.01
CA PRO A 159 -9.54 8.84 4.04
C PRO A 159 -8.86 10.08 3.46
N ASP A 160 -8.89 10.21 2.14
CA ASP A 160 -8.37 11.38 1.43
C ASP A 160 -9.32 12.58 1.63
N HIS A 161 -8.90 13.61 2.36
CA HIS A 161 -9.78 14.74 2.67
C HIS A 161 -10.17 15.56 1.43
N THR A 162 -9.36 15.51 0.36
CA THR A 162 -9.62 16.27 -0.89
C THR A 162 -10.86 15.76 -1.64
N GLN A 163 -11.35 14.56 -1.32
CA GLN A 163 -12.54 14.00 -1.95
C GLN A 163 -13.86 14.66 -1.49
N PHE A 164 -13.84 15.38 -0.36
CA PHE A 164 -15.02 16.02 0.24
C PHE A 164 -15.12 17.52 -0.05
N ASP A 165 -14.05 18.14 -0.56
CA ASP A 165 -14.03 19.56 -0.88
C ASP A 165 -14.51 19.78 -2.32
N GLU A 166 -15.66 20.45 -2.50
CA GLU A 166 -16.23 20.78 -3.82
C GLU A 166 -15.29 21.62 -4.70
N LYS A 167 -14.36 22.35 -4.09
CA LYS A 167 -13.37 23.18 -4.81
C LYS A 167 -12.15 22.38 -5.24
N SER A 168 -11.91 21.22 -4.62
CA SER A 168 -10.79 20.36 -4.96
C SER A 168 -10.97 19.77 -6.36
N LEU A 169 -9.87 19.72 -7.12
CA LEU A 169 -9.81 18.99 -8.39
C LEU A 169 -10.26 17.52 -8.24
N TYR A 170 -10.08 16.96 -7.05
CA TYR A 170 -10.30 15.56 -6.77
C TYR A 170 -11.59 15.29 -5.99
N TYR A 171 -12.53 16.25 -5.98
CA TYR A 171 -13.86 16.11 -5.40
C TYR A 171 -14.60 14.87 -5.93
N ASP A 172 -15.30 14.14 -5.07
CA ASP A 172 -16.20 13.05 -5.46
C ASP A 172 -17.55 13.20 -4.74
N ALA A 173 -18.56 13.69 -5.45
CA ALA A 173 -19.91 13.93 -4.93
C ALA A 173 -20.61 12.68 -4.35
N LYS A 174 -20.10 11.48 -4.63
CA LYS A 174 -20.65 10.23 -4.08
C LYS A 174 -19.84 9.68 -2.91
N SER A 175 -18.81 10.39 -2.46
CA SER A 175 -18.04 10.01 -1.28
C SER A 175 -18.51 10.84 -0.07
N THR A 176 -18.76 10.17 1.06
CA THR A 176 -19.16 10.86 2.30
C THR A 176 -18.15 10.57 3.41
N PRO A 177 -18.07 11.41 4.46
CA PRO A 177 -17.19 11.14 5.60
C PRO A 177 -17.46 9.78 6.27
N GLU A 178 -18.70 9.29 6.23
CA GLU A 178 -19.12 8.00 6.79
C GLU A 178 -18.75 6.82 5.88
N ASP A 179 -18.70 7.03 4.56
CA ASP A 179 -18.31 6.02 3.56
C ASP A 179 -17.27 6.59 2.56
N PRO A 180 -16.03 6.83 3.03
CA PRO A 180 -14.98 7.41 2.19
C PRO A 180 -14.57 6.45 1.09
N ARG A 181 -14.68 6.89 -0.17
CA ARG A 181 -14.33 6.08 -1.33
C ARG A 181 -12.83 6.05 -1.61
N TRP A 182 -12.12 7.13 -1.28
CA TRP A 182 -10.71 7.36 -1.59
C TRP A 182 -9.87 7.44 -0.32
N PHE A 183 -8.65 6.92 -0.42
CA PHE A 183 -7.69 6.82 0.67
C PHE A 183 -6.35 7.35 0.20
N MET A 184 -5.55 7.83 1.13
CA MET A 184 -4.17 8.26 0.92
C MET A 184 -3.29 7.78 2.09
N VAL A 185 -1.99 7.92 1.92
CA VAL A 185 -0.96 7.66 2.94
C VAL A 185 -0.15 8.94 3.16
N ASP A 186 0.62 9.00 4.24
CA ASP A 186 1.69 10.01 4.35
C ASP A 186 3.03 9.35 4.05
N VAL A 187 3.83 10.02 3.24
CA VAL A 187 5.18 9.58 2.87
C VAL A 187 6.20 10.61 3.30
N LYS A 188 7.38 10.11 3.68
CA LYS A 188 8.53 10.92 4.03
C LYS A 188 9.69 10.63 3.08
N LEU A 189 10.41 11.68 2.67
CA LEU A 189 11.64 11.54 1.90
C LEU A 189 12.66 10.69 2.67
N VAL A 190 13.24 9.70 1.99
CA VAL A 190 14.37 8.93 2.51
C VAL A 190 15.66 9.49 1.92
N ARG A 191 15.72 9.56 0.58
CA ARG A 191 16.84 10.16 -0.16
C ARG A 191 16.47 10.33 -1.64
N HIS A 192 17.17 11.22 -2.32
CA HIS A 192 17.29 11.20 -3.78
C HIS A 192 18.08 9.97 -4.26
N LEU A 193 17.85 9.55 -5.49
CA LEU A 193 18.76 8.63 -6.17
C LEU A 193 20.02 9.39 -6.65
N LYS A 194 21.15 8.69 -6.78
CA LYS A 194 22.40 9.23 -7.32
C LYS A 194 22.24 9.77 -8.74
N ARG A 195 21.34 9.16 -9.50
CA ARG A 195 20.92 9.58 -10.84
C ARG A 195 19.47 9.18 -11.09
N LEU A 196 18.84 9.86 -12.06
CA LEU A 196 17.53 9.47 -12.56
C LEU A 196 17.63 8.12 -13.30
N ILE A 197 16.76 7.18 -12.94
CA ILE A 197 16.59 5.93 -13.69
C ILE A 197 15.40 6.11 -14.64
N SER A 198 15.70 6.29 -15.92
CA SER A 198 14.69 6.72 -16.89
C SER A 198 13.76 5.59 -17.30
N LEU A 199 12.52 5.92 -17.69
CA LEU A 199 11.62 4.92 -18.27
C LEU A 199 12.21 4.25 -19.51
N ASP A 200 12.98 4.98 -20.31
CA ASP A 200 13.66 4.45 -21.51
C ASP A 200 14.72 3.40 -21.15
N GLU A 201 15.43 3.59 -20.04
CA GLU A 201 16.42 2.66 -19.52
C GLU A 201 15.77 1.38 -18.96
N LEU A 202 14.55 1.48 -18.41
CA LEU A 202 13.82 0.32 -17.87
C LEU A 202 13.18 -0.54 -18.98
N LYS A 203 12.81 0.04 -20.12
CA LYS A 203 12.12 -0.67 -21.22
C LYS A 203 12.87 -1.89 -21.76
N PRO A 204 14.19 -1.87 -22.00
CA PRO A 204 14.95 -3.04 -22.45
C PRO A 204 14.79 -4.27 -21.54
N PHE A 205 14.62 -4.07 -20.24
CA PHE A 205 14.49 -5.16 -19.27
C PHE A 205 13.07 -5.70 -19.13
N LYS A 206 12.10 -5.16 -19.89
CA LYS A 206 10.67 -5.55 -19.83
C LYS A 206 10.43 -7.04 -20.10
N GLN A 207 11.27 -7.70 -20.89
CA GLN A 207 11.09 -9.12 -21.20
C GLN A 207 11.92 -10.07 -20.32
N ASP A 208 12.69 -9.52 -19.36
CA ASP A 208 13.57 -10.27 -18.45
C ASP A 208 13.36 -9.81 -16.99
N LYS A 209 14.29 -9.02 -16.42
CA LYS A 209 14.31 -8.64 -15.00
C LYS A 209 13.07 -7.87 -14.54
N LEU A 210 12.41 -7.15 -15.44
CA LEU A 210 11.24 -6.32 -15.15
C LEU A 210 9.96 -6.87 -15.81
N LYS A 211 9.90 -8.17 -16.09
CA LYS A 211 8.76 -8.82 -16.75
C LYS A 211 7.42 -8.60 -16.06
N SER A 212 7.42 -8.59 -14.73
CA SER A 212 6.20 -8.42 -13.92
C SER A 212 5.94 -6.97 -13.52
N MET A 213 6.83 -6.04 -13.88
CA MET A 213 6.82 -4.70 -13.30
C MET A 213 5.60 -3.91 -13.77
N MET A 214 4.77 -3.48 -12.82
CA MET A 214 3.53 -2.76 -13.11
C MET A 214 3.78 -1.45 -13.88
N LEU A 215 4.94 -0.82 -13.71
CA LEU A 215 5.32 0.39 -14.42
C LEU A 215 5.29 0.21 -15.94
N LEU A 216 5.73 -0.96 -16.40
CA LEU A 216 5.88 -1.31 -17.82
C LEU A 216 4.64 -2.00 -18.39
N ASN A 217 3.81 -2.59 -17.53
CA ASN A 217 2.64 -3.40 -17.92
C ASN A 217 1.30 -2.69 -17.70
N ASN A 218 1.21 -1.75 -16.77
CA ASN A 218 0.01 -0.97 -16.47
C ASN A 218 0.35 0.51 -16.28
N THR A 219 0.54 1.20 -17.41
CA THR A 219 1.07 2.57 -17.45
C THR A 219 0.16 3.59 -16.76
N ARG A 220 -1.16 3.35 -16.75
CA ARG A 220 -2.17 4.22 -16.13
C ARG A 220 -2.30 4.06 -14.61
N LEU A 221 -1.67 3.04 -14.03
CA LEU A 221 -1.71 2.84 -12.59
C LEU A 221 -0.64 3.73 -11.91
N SER A 222 -1.07 4.62 -11.01
CA SER A 222 -0.21 5.61 -10.34
C SER A 222 0.46 5.10 -9.06
N VAL A 223 -0.16 4.14 -8.38
CA VAL A 223 0.41 3.47 -7.20
C VAL A 223 0.53 1.99 -7.50
N GLN A 224 1.73 1.45 -7.33
CA GLN A 224 2.10 0.14 -7.85
C GLN A 224 2.84 -0.66 -6.78
N ARG A 225 2.63 -1.99 -6.75
CA ARG A 225 3.53 -2.87 -5.99
C ARG A 225 4.79 -3.12 -6.80
N VAL A 226 5.90 -3.27 -6.09
CA VAL A 226 7.22 -3.59 -6.63
C VAL A 226 7.70 -4.83 -5.88
N SER A 227 8.11 -5.86 -6.62
CA SER A 227 8.71 -7.05 -6.01
C SER A 227 10.12 -6.74 -5.49
N THR A 228 10.60 -7.54 -4.54
CA THR A 228 11.97 -7.40 -4.02
C THR A 228 13.01 -7.47 -5.14
N GLN A 229 12.82 -8.36 -6.12
CA GLN A 229 13.74 -8.53 -7.25
C GLN A 229 13.77 -7.29 -8.15
N GLU A 230 12.60 -6.69 -8.44
CA GLU A 230 12.51 -5.45 -9.21
C GLU A 230 13.13 -4.27 -8.45
N TRP A 231 12.89 -4.19 -7.15
CA TRP A 231 13.45 -3.16 -6.27
C TRP A 231 14.97 -3.20 -6.26
N GLU A 232 15.56 -4.36 -5.98
CA GLU A 232 17.00 -4.58 -5.95
C GLU A 232 17.63 -4.31 -7.32
N PHE A 233 17.00 -4.77 -8.40
CA PHE A 233 17.49 -4.54 -9.76
C PHE A 233 17.54 -3.05 -10.11
N ILE A 234 16.48 -2.30 -9.79
CA ILE A 234 16.43 -0.85 -10.06
C ILE A 234 17.49 -0.10 -9.25
N LEU A 235 17.69 -0.47 -7.98
CA LEU A 235 18.75 0.12 -7.17
C LEU A 235 20.15 -0.24 -7.70
N ALA A 236 20.34 -1.44 -8.25
CA ALA A 236 21.62 -1.81 -8.88
C ALA A 236 21.94 -0.96 -10.12
N LEU A 237 20.92 -0.49 -10.86
CA LEU A 237 21.14 0.44 -11.97
C LEU A 237 21.66 1.80 -11.49
N GLU A 238 21.28 2.23 -10.29
CA GLU A 238 21.72 3.50 -9.69
C GLU A 238 23.24 3.65 -9.63
N ASP A 239 23.95 2.54 -9.44
CA ASP A 239 25.41 2.50 -9.36
C ASP A 239 26.11 2.35 -10.72
N GLN A 240 25.35 2.16 -11.80
CA GLN A 240 25.88 2.01 -13.16
C GLN A 240 25.90 3.36 -13.90
N GLU A 241 26.82 3.49 -14.85
CA GLU A 241 26.86 4.65 -15.75
C GLU A 241 25.60 4.72 -16.61
N VAL A 242 25.20 5.94 -16.99
CA VAL A 242 24.03 6.16 -17.84
C VAL A 242 24.31 5.56 -19.22
N PRO A 243 23.47 4.65 -19.73
CA PRO A 243 23.65 4.13 -21.08
C PRO A 243 23.59 5.27 -22.11
N GLU A 244 24.60 5.37 -22.97
CA GLU A 244 24.57 6.35 -24.06
C GLU A 244 23.32 6.15 -24.93
N LYS A 245 22.48 7.18 -25.05
CA LYS A 245 21.34 7.14 -25.96
C LYS A 245 21.85 7.15 -27.39
N ASN A 246 21.69 6.03 -28.10
CA ASN A 246 22.02 5.96 -29.53
C ASN A 246 21.13 6.97 -30.29
N PRO A 247 21.70 8.00 -30.96
CA PRO A 247 20.94 9.11 -31.55
C PRO A 247 19.97 8.73 -32.67
N ALA A 248 19.96 7.46 -33.10
CA ALA A 248 19.09 6.94 -34.17
C ALA A 248 17.64 6.65 -33.76
N GLN A 249 17.26 6.74 -32.48
CA GLN A 249 15.89 6.47 -32.01
C GLN A 249 15.10 7.76 -31.74
N LYS A 250 14.92 8.58 -32.77
CA LYS A 250 13.84 9.56 -32.86
C LYS A 250 13.03 9.24 -34.12
N GLN A 251 11.96 8.48 -33.98
CA GLN A 251 10.86 8.39 -34.94
C GLN A 251 9.55 8.37 -34.17
#